data_AF-A0A4Q7YLF7-F1
#
_entry.id   AF-A0A4Q7YLF7-F1
#
_cell.length_a   1.000
_cell.length_b   1.000
_cell.length_c   1.000
_cell.angle_alpha   90.00
_cell.angle_beta   90.00
_cell.angle_gamma   90.00
#
_symmetry.space_group_name_H-M   'P 1'
#
loop_
_entity.id
_entity.type
_entity.pdbx_description
1 polymer ?
#
loop_
_entity_poly.entity_id
_entity_poly.type
_entity_poly.pdbx_seq_one_letter_code
_entity_poly.pdbx_strand_id
1 'polypeptide(L)'
;MTSLHEPVMELVRASLDPAAGKAAVRQDHPACQVVIRVVETDMEAGGLDNVNTLAVGAGVAAAGLTSWLAQERNRDPEQVLRELSKAAPAGGKLLTNVVDMLTTLLSGPPGMQQTAEFMVALFHEDEEAFYDLIVDLGAYVAVCIGMLESYGISSKEKTLRDLDDMLEAFHAG
;
A
#
# COMPACT_ATOMS: atom_id res chain seq x y z
N MET A 1 -17.13 13.22 -10.08
CA MET A 1 -15.80 12.64 -10.30
C MET A 1 -15.22 12.44 -8.92
N THR A 2 -15.16 11.20 -8.47
CA THR A 2 -14.40 10.82 -7.27
C THR A 2 -12.93 11.08 -7.54
N SER A 3 -12.21 11.54 -6.53
CA SER A 3 -10.79 11.87 -6.66
C SER A 3 -9.97 10.58 -6.76
N LEU A 4 -8.89 10.56 -7.56
CA LEU A 4 -8.07 9.35 -7.79
C LEU A 4 -7.43 8.79 -6.50
N HIS A 5 -7.30 9.61 -5.45
CA HIS A 5 -6.79 9.18 -4.14
C HIS A 5 -7.86 8.62 -3.19
N GLU A 6 -9.16 8.85 -3.43
CA GLU A 6 -10.23 8.38 -2.53
C GLU A 6 -10.23 6.86 -2.34
N PRO A 7 -10.10 6.03 -3.40
CA PRO A 7 -10.03 4.57 -3.25
C PRO A 7 -8.83 4.11 -2.40
N VAL A 8 -7.71 4.82 -2.48
CA VAL A 8 -6.51 4.55 -1.66
C VAL A 8 -6.81 4.84 -0.19
N MET A 9 -7.45 5.97 0.10
CA MET A 9 -7.84 6.32 1.46
C MET A 9 -8.92 5.40 2.03
N GLU A 10 -9.85 4.91 1.20
CA GLU A 10 -10.79 3.85 1.59
C GLU A 10 -10.05 2.56 1.97
N LEU A 11 -9.09 2.12 1.16
CA LEU A 11 -8.27 0.94 1.44
C LEU A 11 -7.52 1.08 2.77
N VAL A 12 -6.90 2.24 3.01
CA VAL A 12 -6.17 2.52 4.26
C VAL A 12 -7.11 2.49 5.47
N ARG A 13 -8.27 3.15 5.38
CA ARG A 13 -9.26 3.15 6.47
C ARG A 13 -9.81 1.75 6.73
N ALA A 14 -10.07 0.98 5.68
CA ALA A 14 -10.53 -0.40 5.78
C ALA A 14 -9.46 -1.31 6.41
N SER A 15 -8.19 -1.06 6.13
CA SER A 15 -7.06 -1.80 6.73
C SER A 15 -6.83 -1.46 8.21
N LEU A 16 -7.29 -0.28 8.66
CA LEU A 16 -7.29 0.12 10.07
C LEU A 16 -8.49 -0.43 10.86
N ASP A 17 -9.50 -1.00 10.19
CA ASP A 17 -10.68 -1.53 10.86
C ASP A 17 -10.32 -2.77 11.70
N PRO A 18 -10.70 -2.84 12.99
CA PRO A 18 -10.47 -4.02 13.82
C PRO A 18 -11.04 -5.34 13.26
N ALA A 19 -12.01 -5.27 12.35
CA ALA A 19 -12.56 -6.42 11.65
C ALA A 19 -11.57 -7.04 10.65
N ALA A 20 -10.62 -6.27 10.11
CA ALA A 20 -9.58 -6.78 9.22
C ALA A 20 -8.76 -7.90 9.88
N GLY A 21 -8.35 -7.70 11.13
CA GLY A 21 -7.64 -8.72 11.92
C GLY A 21 -8.49 -9.91 12.40
N LYS A 22 -9.81 -9.91 12.13
CA LYS A 22 -10.76 -10.95 12.56
C LYS A 22 -11.39 -11.71 11.41
N ALA A 23 -11.22 -11.26 10.18
CA ALA A 23 -11.84 -11.87 9.01
C ALA A 23 -11.24 -13.27 8.77
N ALA A 24 -12.10 -14.28 8.69
CA ALA A 24 -11.69 -15.65 8.41
C ALA A 24 -11.55 -15.94 6.91
N VAL A 25 -12.22 -15.13 6.07
CA VAL A 25 -12.23 -15.26 4.61
C VAL A 25 -12.13 -13.87 3.97
N ARG A 26 -11.61 -13.81 2.73
CA ARG A 26 -11.43 -12.54 1.98
C ARG A 26 -12.71 -11.73 1.86
N GLN A 27 -13.87 -12.39 1.72
CA GLN A 27 -15.17 -11.72 1.60
C GLN A 27 -15.56 -10.92 2.86
N ASP A 28 -15.06 -11.30 4.03
CA ASP A 28 -15.34 -10.58 5.27
C ASP A 28 -14.26 -9.54 5.60
N HIS A 29 -13.16 -9.53 4.84
CA HIS A 29 -12.02 -8.64 5.08
C HIS A 29 -12.29 -7.25 4.46
N PRO A 30 -12.39 -6.16 5.25
CA PRO A 30 -12.77 -4.84 4.75
C PRO A 30 -11.87 -4.32 3.63
N ALA A 31 -10.56 -4.54 3.72
CA ALA A 31 -9.64 -4.12 2.67
C ALA A 31 -9.80 -4.93 1.37
N CYS A 32 -10.12 -6.24 1.47
CA CYS A 32 -10.40 -7.06 0.30
C CYS A 32 -11.71 -6.61 -0.36
N GLN A 33 -12.70 -6.20 0.43
CA GLN A 33 -13.94 -5.62 -0.09
C GLN A 33 -13.71 -4.31 -0.86
N VAL A 34 -12.71 -3.51 -0.50
CA VAL A 34 -12.32 -2.35 -1.32
C VAL A 34 -11.76 -2.80 -2.66
N VAL A 35 -10.79 -3.74 -2.65
CA VAL A 35 -10.18 -4.26 -3.88
C VAL A 35 -11.23 -4.90 -4.80
N ILE A 36 -12.14 -5.71 -4.25
CA ILE A 36 -13.23 -6.34 -5.01
C ILE A 36 -14.09 -5.29 -5.73
N ARG A 37 -14.53 -4.23 -5.04
CA ARG A 37 -15.34 -3.17 -5.67
C ARG A 37 -14.60 -2.46 -6.81
N VAL A 38 -13.30 -2.25 -6.63
CA VAL A 38 -12.46 -1.61 -7.66
C VAL A 38 -12.28 -2.52 -8.87
N VAL A 39 -12.08 -3.83 -8.66
CA VAL A 39 -12.04 -4.83 -9.73
C VAL A 39 -13.37 -4.90 -10.48
N GLU A 40 -14.50 -4.94 -9.76
CA GLU A 40 -15.83 -4.95 -10.38
C GLU A 40 -16.07 -3.71 -11.25
N THR A 41 -15.63 -2.53 -10.79
CA THR A 41 -15.70 -1.28 -11.57
C THR A 41 -14.88 -1.37 -12.86
N ASP A 42 -13.68 -1.94 -12.79
CA ASP A 42 -12.80 -2.15 -13.93
C ASP A 42 -13.35 -3.18 -14.93
N MET A 43 -13.98 -4.24 -14.44
CA MET A 43 -14.68 -5.23 -15.28
C MET A 43 -15.84 -4.60 -16.04
N GLU A 44 -16.61 -3.70 -15.42
CA GLU A 44 -17.69 -2.96 -16.09
C GLU A 44 -17.16 -1.97 -17.14
N ALA A 45 -16.01 -1.35 -16.88
CA ALA A 45 -15.36 -0.40 -17.79
C ALA A 45 -14.56 -1.07 -18.92
N GLY A 46 -14.21 -2.35 -18.78
CA GLY A 46 -13.39 -3.11 -19.73
C GLY A 46 -11.89 -2.77 -19.66
N GLY A 47 -11.39 -2.39 -18.49
CA GLY A 47 -10.01 -1.96 -18.27
C GLY A 47 -9.44 -2.39 -16.92
N LEU A 48 -8.26 -1.89 -16.56
CA LEU A 48 -7.59 -2.12 -15.26
C LEU A 48 -7.11 -0.81 -14.63
N ASP A 49 -7.66 0.32 -15.09
CA ASP A 49 -7.15 1.65 -14.74
C ASP A 49 -7.38 1.96 -13.26
N ASN A 50 -8.50 1.52 -12.69
CA ASN A 50 -8.83 1.79 -11.30
C ASN A 50 -7.98 0.92 -10.35
N VAL A 51 -7.80 -0.35 -10.67
CA VAL A 51 -6.94 -1.27 -9.91
C VAL A 51 -5.48 -0.82 -9.98
N ASN A 52 -4.97 -0.43 -11.15
CA ASN A 52 -3.61 0.06 -11.29
C ASN A 52 -3.40 1.35 -10.49
N THR A 53 -4.36 2.29 -10.54
CA THR A 53 -4.34 3.50 -9.72
C THR A 53 -4.30 3.16 -8.24
N LEU A 54 -5.13 2.21 -7.80
CA LEU A 54 -5.18 1.75 -6.41
C LEU A 54 -3.84 1.15 -5.96
N ALA A 55 -3.24 0.28 -6.77
CA ALA A 55 -1.94 -0.33 -6.48
C ALA A 55 -0.83 0.72 -6.36
N VAL A 56 -0.72 1.63 -7.33
CA VAL A 56 0.27 2.71 -7.32
C VAL A 56 0.08 3.61 -6.10
N GLY A 57 -1.14 4.07 -5.85
CA GLY A 57 -1.44 4.94 -4.72
C GLY A 57 -1.14 4.28 -3.36
N ALA A 58 -1.50 3.01 -3.20
CA ALA A 58 -1.16 2.24 -2.00
C ALA A 58 0.35 2.06 -1.83
N GLY A 59 1.08 1.83 -2.92
CA GLY A 59 2.54 1.78 -2.94
C GLY A 59 3.19 3.11 -2.53
N VAL A 60 2.71 4.22 -3.08
CA VAL A 60 3.19 5.58 -2.74
C VAL A 60 2.89 5.90 -1.28
N ALA A 61 1.70 5.56 -0.78
CA ALA A 61 1.34 5.70 0.63
C ALA A 61 2.30 4.92 1.54
N ALA A 62 2.54 3.65 1.22
CA ALA A 62 3.46 2.79 1.95
C ALA A 62 4.91 3.32 1.92
N ALA A 63 5.39 3.78 0.76
CA ALA A 63 6.74 4.35 0.61
C ALA A 63 6.91 5.67 1.37
N GLY A 64 5.89 6.54 1.35
CA GLY A 64 5.87 7.79 2.09
C GLY A 64 5.96 7.57 3.61
N LEU A 65 5.15 6.65 4.15
CA LEU A 65 5.20 6.32 5.58
C LEU A 65 6.48 5.57 5.97
N THR A 66 7.03 4.73 5.10
CA THR A 66 8.35 4.10 5.30
C THR A 66 9.43 5.16 5.43
N SER A 67 9.41 6.14 4.52
CA SER A 67 10.36 7.25 4.52
C SER A 67 10.24 8.09 5.77
N TRP A 68 9.01 8.40 6.21
CA TRP A 68 8.77 9.14 7.45
C TRP A 68 9.33 8.37 8.67
N LEU A 69 9.00 7.08 8.83
CA LEU A 69 9.52 6.25 9.92
C LEU A 69 11.05 6.17 9.91
N ALA A 70 11.66 6.09 8.73
CA ALA A 70 13.12 6.07 8.58
C ALA A 70 13.74 7.40 9.02
N GLN A 71 13.17 8.53 8.59
CA GLN A 71 13.63 9.88 8.95
C GLN A 71 13.60 10.12 10.46
N GLU A 72 12.52 9.74 11.14
CA GLU A 72 12.36 9.89 12.59
C GLU A 72 13.41 9.10 13.39
N ARG A 73 13.99 8.06 12.79
CA ARG A 73 15.06 7.25 13.39
C ARG A 73 16.46 7.56 12.84
N ASN A 74 16.58 8.58 12.00
CA ASN A 74 17.81 8.93 11.28
C ASN A 74 18.41 7.72 10.55
N ARG A 75 17.54 6.92 9.92
CA ARG A 75 17.88 5.73 9.15
C ARG A 75 17.59 5.95 7.67
N ASP A 76 18.29 5.19 6.86
CA ASP A 76 18.02 5.07 5.43
C ASP A 76 16.77 4.19 5.22
N PRO A 77 15.75 4.62 4.43
CA PRO A 77 14.58 3.81 4.09
C PRO A 77 14.93 2.41 3.56
N GLU A 78 16.03 2.26 2.81
CA GLU A 78 16.46 0.93 2.34
C GLU A 78 16.88 0.00 3.49
N GLN A 79 17.46 0.56 4.56
CA GLN A 79 17.80 -0.23 5.74
C GLN A 79 16.54 -0.71 6.46
N VAL A 80 15.49 0.12 6.50
CA VAL A 80 14.19 -0.27 7.06
C VAL A 80 13.57 -1.42 6.25
N LEU A 81 13.59 -1.33 4.92
CA LEU A 81 13.09 -2.42 4.05
C LEU A 81 13.91 -3.72 4.21
N ARG A 82 15.24 -3.63 4.30
CA ARG A 82 16.11 -4.79 4.54
C ARG A 82 15.82 -5.46 5.89
N GLU A 83 15.52 -4.69 6.94
CA GLU A 83 15.12 -5.23 8.23
C GLU A 83 13.73 -5.88 8.17
N LEU A 84 12.78 -5.25 7.47
CA LEU A 84 11.44 -5.78 7.26
C LEU A 84 11.47 -7.13 6.53
N SER A 85 12.28 -7.22 5.47
CA SER A 85 12.53 -8.45 4.71
C SER A 85 13.08 -9.59 5.58
N LYS A 86 13.98 -9.27 6.52
CA LYS A 86 14.57 -10.26 7.45
C LYS A 86 13.63 -10.67 8.57
N ALA A 87 12.69 -9.80 8.95
CA ALA A 87 11.71 -10.06 9.99
C ALA A 87 10.51 -10.87 9.47
N ALA A 88 10.32 -10.96 8.15
CA ALA A 88 9.34 -11.85 7.56
C ALA A 88 9.65 -13.30 8.00
N PRO A 89 8.68 -14.05 8.57
CA PRO A 89 8.88 -15.46 8.85
C PRO A 89 9.30 -16.16 7.55
N ALA A 90 10.23 -17.11 7.63
CA ALA A 90 10.60 -17.96 6.50
C ALA A 90 9.35 -18.74 6.01
N GLY A 91 8.56 -18.13 5.12
CA GLY A 91 7.25 -18.62 4.69
C GLY A 91 6.15 -17.54 4.53
N GLY A 92 6.34 -16.31 4.99
CA GLY A 92 5.35 -15.23 4.87
C GLY A 92 5.43 -14.50 3.53
N LYS A 93 4.73 -14.99 2.49
CA LYS A 93 4.61 -14.32 1.17
C LYS A 93 4.15 -12.86 1.25
N LEU A 94 3.34 -12.53 2.26
CA LEU A 94 2.73 -11.22 2.53
C LEU A 94 3.74 -10.05 2.55
N LEU A 95 4.99 -10.30 2.94
CA LEU A 95 6.01 -9.25 3.04
C LEU A 95 6.90 -9.15 1.81
N THR A 96 6.93 -10.15 0.94
CA THR A 96 7.88 -10.18 -0.19
C THR A 96 7.48 -9.19 -1.27
N ASN A 97 6.25 -9.27 -1.80
CA ASN A 97 5.80 -8.37 -2.86
C ASN A 97 5.72 -6.91 -2.40
N VAL A 98 5.34 -6.68 -1.13
CA VAL A 98 5.35 -5.33 -0.53
C VAL A 98 6.78 -4.78 -0.49
N VAL A 99 7.75 -5.55 0.00
CA VAL A 99 9.15 -5.11 0.04
C VAL A 99 9.69 -4.86 -1.36
N ASP A 100 9.39 -5.74 -2.32
CA ASP A 100 9.86 -5.60 -3.70
C ASP A 100 9.31 -4.32 -4.33
N MET A 101 8.00 -4.07 -4.20
CA MET A 101 7.38 -2.83 -4.69
C MET A 101 7.94 -1.58 -4.00
N LEU A 102 8.14 -1.62 -2.68
CA LEU A 102 8.73 -0.50 -1.96
C LEU A 102 10.18 -0.25 -2.36
N THR A 103 10.92 -1.30 -2.71
CA THR A 103 12.29 -1.19 -3.21
C THR A 103 12.30 -0.52 -4.58
N THR A 104 11.37 -0.86 -5.49
CA THR A 104 11.29 -0.18 -6.80
C THR A 104 10.92 1.30 -6.65
N LEU A 105 10.08 1.65 -5.66
CA LEU A 105 9.67 3.03 -5.39
C LEU A 105 10.76 3.87 -4.70
N LEU A 106 11.53 3.29 -3.78
CA LEU A 106 12.48 4.03 -2.95
C LEU A 106 13.92 4.02 -3.49
N SER A 107 14.29 2.99 -4.25
CA SER A 107 15.65 2.79 -4.78
C SER A 107 15.72 2.81 -6.32
N GLY A 108 14.59 2.85 -7.01
CA GLY A 108 14.53 2.87 -8.47
C GLY A 108 14.98 4.21 -9.07
N PRO A 109 15.35 4.22 -10.37
CA PRO A 109 15.56 5.46 -11.10
C PRO A 109 14.28 6.32 -11.10
N PRO A 110 14.40 7.66 -11.12
CA PRO A 110 13.24 8.54 -11.15
C PRO A 110 12.29 8.18 -12.29
N GLY A 111 10.98 8.18 -12.03
CA GLY A 111 9.94 8.05 -13.08
C GLY A 111 9.07 6.79 -13.04
N MET A 112 8.97 6.08 -11.91
CA MET A 112 8.00 4.97 -11.66
C MET A 112 8.08 3.76 -12.62
N GLN A 113 8.99 3.77 -13.60
CA GLN A 113 9.03 2.76 -14.66
C GLN A 113 9.33 1.36 -14.13
N GLN A 114 10.28 1.20 -13.21
CA GLN A 114 10.56 -0.10 -12.60
C GLN A 114 9.38 -0.62 -11.77
N THR A 115 8.66 0.26 -11.09
CA THR A 115 7.43 -0.11 -10.35
C THR A 115 6.35 -0.57 -11.32
N ALA A 116 6.18 0.12 -12.46
CA ALA A 116 5.23 -0.29 -13.50
C ALA A 116 5.59 -1.66 -14.09
N GLU A 117 6.87 -1.89 -14.40
CA GLU A 117 7.36 -3.18 -14.91
C GLU A 117 7.13 -4.31 -13.89
N PHE A 118 7.39 -4.05 -12.60
CA PHE A 118 7.11 -4.99 -11.51
C PHE A 118 5.61 -5.35 -11.42
N MET A 119 4.73 -4.35 -11.41
CA MET A 119 3.27 -4.59 -11.33
C MET A 119 2.76 -5.38 -12.53
N VAL A 120 3.23 -5.04 -13.74
CA VAL A 120 2.85 -5.75 -14.96
C VAL A 120 3.34 -7.19 -14.93
N ALA A 121 4.57 -7.44 -14.48
CA ALA A 121 5.09 -8.79 -14.35
C ALA A 121 4.28 -9.60 -13.33
N LEU A 122 4.05 -9.05 -12.14
CA LEU A 122 3.30 -9.72 -11.08
C LEU A 122 1.88 -10.07 -11.53
N PHE A 123 1.18 -9.14 -12.17
CA PHE A 123 -0.18 -9.38 -12.68
C PHE A 123 -0.23 -10.50 -13.73
N HIS A 124 0.74 -10.57 -14.66
CA HIS A 124 0.79 -11.62 -15.67
C HIS A 124 1.16 -13.00 -15.10
N GLU A 125 2.01 -13.03 -14.07
CA GLU A 125 2.47 -14.28 -13.47
C GLU A 125 1.45 -14.85 -12.48
N ASP A 126 0.86 -13.98 -11.64
CA ASP A 126 -0.07 -14.34 -10.58
C ASP A 126 -0.99 -13.14 -10.26
N GLU A 127 -2.11 -13.07 -10.99
CA GLU A 127 -3.14 -12.03 -10.81
C GLU A 127 -3.69 -11.99 -9.37
N GLU A 128 -3.82 -13.13 -8.71
CA GLU A 128 -4.28 -13.21 -7.32
C GLU A 128 -3.25 -12.59 -6.38
N ALA A 129 -1.96 -12.85 -6.60
CA ALA A 129 -0.88 -12.23 -5.84
C ALA A 129 -0.76 -10.72 -6.08
N PHE A 130 -1.17 -10.22 -7.26
CA PHE A 130 -1.27 -8.79 -7.52
C PHE A 130 -2.39 -8.14 -6.70
N TYR A 131 -3.57 -8.76 -6.60
CA TYR A 131 -4.64 -8.25 -5.73
C TYR A 131 -4.29 -8.37 -4.25
N ASP A 132 -3.67 -9.47 -3.84
CA ASP A 132 -3.18 -9.64 -2.47
C ASP A 132 -2.11 -8.58 -2.12
N LEU A 133 -1.21 -8.22 -3.05
CA LEU A 133 -0.27 -7.12 -2.86
C LEU A 133 -0.97 -5.80 -2.50
N ILE A 134 -2.08 -5.45 -3.17
CA ILE A 134 -2.81 -4.22 -2.86
C ILE A 134 -3.35 -4.25 -1.43
N VAL A 135 -3.92 -5.37 -1.01
CA VAL A 135 -4.39 -5.57 0.37
C VAL A 135 -3.24 -5.47 1.37
N ASP A 136 -2.11 -6.10 1.06
CA ASP A 136 -0.93 -6.14 1.91
C ASP A 136 -0.27 -4.75 2.06
N LEU A 137 -0.29 -3.92 1.01
CA LEU A 137 0.12 -2.52 1.08
C LEU A 137 -0.78 -1.71 2.03
N GLY A 138 -2.10 -1.92 1.96
CA GLY A 138 -3.05 -1.32 2.89
C GLY A 138 -2.78 -1.72 4.35
N ALA A 139 -2.55 -3.01 4.59
CA ALA A 139 -2.19 -3.53 5.90
C ALA A 139 -0.85 -2.98 6.41
N TYR A 140 0.15 -2.88 5.54
CA TYR A 140 1.45 -2.29 5.86
C TYR A 140 1.32 -0.81 6.24
N VAL A 141 0.54 -0.03 5.48
CA VAL A 141 0.23 1.37 5.81
C VAL A 141 -0.42 1.47 7.19
N ALA A 142 -1.40 0.62 7.49
CA ALA A 142 -2.05 0.59 8.81
C ALA A 142 -1.05 0.29 9.95
N VAL A 143 -0.10 -0.63 9.72
CA VAL A 143 1.00 -0.91 10.66
C VAL A 143 1.89 0.32 10.86
N CYS A 144 2.29 1.01 9.79
CA CYS A 144 3.10 2.23 9.89
C CYS A 144 2.39 3.34 10.67
N ILE A 145 1.09 3.53 10.45
CA ILE A 145 0.26 4.49 11.20
C ILE A 145 0.26 4.13 12.69
N GLY A 146 0.03 2.85 13.02
CA GLY A 146 0.06 2.37 14.40
C GLY A 146 1.44 2.55 15.06
N MET A 147 2.53 2.37 14.31
CA MET A 147 3.89 2.63 14.81
C MET A 147 4.10 4.11 15.12
N LEU A 148 3.75 5.01 14.20
CA LEU A 148 3.86 6.46 14.38
C LEU A 148 3.09 6.94 15.63
N GLU A 149 1.88 6.41 15.83
CA GLU A 149 1.06 6.69 17.00
C GLU A 149 1.69 6.13 18.28
N SER A 150 2.14 4.87 18.27
CA SER A 150 2.74 4.22 19.44
C SER A 150 4.05 4.89 19.91
N TYR A 151 4.80 5.49 18.98
CA TYR A 151 6.02 6.23 19.28
C TYR A 151 5.77 7.70 19.64
N GLY A 152 4.52 8.15 19.61
CA GLY A 152 4.16 9.55 19.90
C GLY A 152 4.65 10.55 18.84
N ILE A 153 4.94 10.08 17.63
CA ILE A 153 5.43 10.91 16.51
C ILE A 153 4.26 11.67 15.87
N SER A 154 3.17 10.97 15.59
CA SER A 154 1.95 11.55 14.99
C SER A 154 0.72 10.78 15.44
N SER A 155 -0.40 11.47 15.66
CA SER A 155 -1.67 10.78 15.92
C SER A 155 -2.20 10.15 14.64
N LYS A 156 -3.02 9.11 14.79
CA LYS A 156 -3.67 8.45 13.64
C LYS A 156 -4.42 9.44 12.74
N GLU A 157 -5.20 10.35 13.31
CA GLU A 157 -5.99 11.32 12.53
C GLU A 157 -5.10 12.31 11.77
N LYS A 158 -3.97 12.71 12.37
CA LYS A 158 -3.01 13.57 11.69
C LYS A 158 -2.32 12.84 10.55
N THR A 159 -1.84 11.62 10.80
CA THR A 159 -1.18 10.81 9.76
C THR A 159 -2.12 10.51 8.59
N LEU A 160 -3.41 10.24 8.85
CA LEU A 160 -4.40 10.05 7.79
C LEU A 160 -4.60 11.31 6.94
N ARG A 161 -4.58 12.50 7.56
CA ARG A 161 -4.69 13.77 6.82
C ARG A 161 -3.44 14.06 5.99
N ASP A 162 -2.26 13.94 6.60
CA ASP A 162 -0.99 14.17 5.92
C ASP A 162 -0.81 13.18 4.75
N LEU A 163 -1.33 11.95 4.89
CA LEU A 163 -1.36 10.95 3.81
C LEU A 163 -2.32 11.32 2.68
N ASP A 164 -3.51 11.84 3.01
CA ASP A 164 -4.50 12.31 2.03
C ASP A 164 -3.90 13.45 1.19
N ASP A 165 -3.32 14.46 1.85
CA ASP A 165 -2.66 15.60 1.19
C ASP A 165 -1.51 15.14 0.28
N MET A 166 -0.71 14.15 0.72
CA MET A 166 0.38 13.58 -0.07
C MET A 166 -0.14 12.86 -1.33
N LEU A 167 -1.21 12.07 -1.19
CA LEU A 167 -1.80 11.34 -2.31
C LEU A 167 -2.51 12.29 -3.27
N GLU A 168 -3.15 13.35 -2.78
CA GLU A 168 -3.71 14.40 -3.63
C GLU A 168 -2.61 15.06 -4.47
N ALA A 169 -1.50 15.47 -3.84
CA ALA A 169 -0.37 16.07 -4.55
C ALA A 169 0.26 15.13 -5.59
N PHE A 170 0.35 13.82 -5.29
CA PHE A 170 0.87 12.82 -6.21
C PHE A 170 0.00 12.67 -7.47
N HIS A 171 -1.33 12.69 -7.33
CA HIS A 171 -2.25 12.55 -8.48
C HIS A 171 -2.48 13.88 -9.24
N ALA A 172 -2.10 15.02 -8.67
CA ALA A 172 -2.24 16.33 -9.29
C ALA A 172 -1.06 16.72 -10.22
N GLY A 173 0.07 16.02 -10.11
CA GLY A 173 1.28 16.23 -10.92
C GLY A 173 1.32 15.40 -12.19
#